data_AF-A0A6A6NV04-F1
#
_entry.id   AF-A0A6A6NV04-F1
#
_cell.length_a   1.000
_cell.length_b   1.000
_cell.length_c   1.000
_cell.angle_alpha   90.00
_cell.angle_beta   90.00
_cell.angle_gamma   90.00
#
_symmetry.space_group_name_H-M   'P 1'
#
loop_
_entity.id
_entity.type
_entity.pdbx_description
1 polymer ?
#
loop_
_entity_poly.entity_id
_entity_poly.type
_entity_poly.pdbx_seq_one_letter_code
_entity_poly.pdbx_strand_id
1 'polypeptide(L)'
;MIVLGIFDDALEMDFTSVEQIFQLRVDPRQQSMRLKWKKTWEERLIFWQAVPILDGIRTSHEEPLHYHSFLCHIQRLGFIAGMMKILNP
;
A
#
# COMPACT_ATOMS: atom_id res chain seq x y z
N MET A 1 -2.58 -2.49 0.46
CA MET A 1 -2.45 -1.33 -0.46
C MET A 1 -3.03 -0.06 0.17
N ILE A 2 -4.33 0.04 0.48
CA ILE A 2 -4.91 1.25 1.10
C ILE A 2 -4.23 1.62 2.44
N VAL A 3 -3.96 0.64 3.31
CA VAL A 3 -3.28 0.86 4.59
C VAL A 3 -1.90 1.51 4.40
N LEU A 4 -1.10 1.03 3.45
CA LEU A 4 0.21 1.62 3.13
C LEU A 4 0.03 3.06 2.65
N GLY A 5 -0.94 3.29 1.77
CA GLY A 5 -1.27 4.64 1.30
C GLY A 5 -1.69 5.61 2.41
N ILE A 6 -2.29 5.14 3.49
CA ILE A 6 -2.63 5.99 4.65
C ILE A 6 -1.37 6.34 5.44
N PHE A 7 -0.50 5.36 5.72
CA PHE A 7 0.78 5.63 6.39
C PHE A 7 1.68 6.57 5.60
N ASP A 8 1.60 6.52 4.28
CA ASP A 8 2.39 7.36 3.39
C ASP A 8 1.70 8.69 3.01
N ASP A 9 0.55 9.02 3.60
CA ASP A 9 -0.21 10.24 3.29
C ASP A 9 -0.51 10.41 1.78
N ALA A 10 -0.89 9.29 1.16
CA ALA A 10 -1.03 9.14 -0.28
C ALA A 10 -2.45 9.37 -0.82
N LEU A 11 -3.46 9.44 0.06
CA LEU A 11 -4.86 9.65 -0.32
C LEU A 11 -5.24 11.12 -0.22
N GLU A 12 -6.14 11.60 -1.09
CA GLU A 12 -6.68 12.98 -1.01
C GLU A 12 -7.45 13.24 0.29
N MET A 13 -7.96 12.18 0.92
CA MET A 13 -8.58 12.26 2.23
C MET A 13 -7.51 12.19 3.32
N ASP A 14 -7.60 13.11 4.29
CA ASP A 14 -6.70 13.18 5.44
C ASP A 14 -6.99 12.07 6.46
N PHE A 15 -6.52 10.86 6.15
CA PHE A 15 -6.45 9.78 7.13
C PHE A 15 -5.13 9.87 7.89
N THR A 16 -5.23 9.89 9.21
CA THR A 16 -4.06 9.85 10.11
C THR A 16 -3.81 8.46 10.68
N SER A 17 -4.78 7.55 10.54
CA SER A 17 -4.70 6.18 11.08
C SER A 17 -5.61 5.21 10.33
N VAL A 18 -5.33 3.92 10.46
CA VAL A 18 -6.11 2.85 9.80
C VAL A 18 -7.49 2.71 10.45
N GLU A 19 -7.59 2.98 11.74
CA GLU A 19 -8.80 2.94 12.56
C GLU A 19 -9.90 3.82 11.96
N GLN A 20 -9.53 4.96 11.38
CA GLN A 20 -10.46 5.87 10.71
C GLN A 20 -11.15 5.23 9.51
N ILE A 21 -10.53 4.24 8.85
CA ILE A 21 -11.20 3.50 7.77
C ILE A 21 -12.40 2.74 8.30
N PHE A 22 -12.25 2.07 9.45
CA PHE A 22 -13.32 1.27 10.05
C PHE A 22 -14.45 2.14 10.59
N GLN A 23 -14.20 3.43 10.81
CA GLN A 23 -15.20 4.40 11.25
C GLN A 23 -15.92 5.09 10.08
N LEU A 24 -15.47 4.89 8.84
CA LEU A 24 -16.11 5.49 7.67
C LEU A 24 -17.53 4.97 7.53
N ARG A 25 -18.47 5.92 7.51
CA ARG A 25 -19.86 5.66 7.17
C ARG A 25 -20.10 6.12 5.75
N VAL A 26 -20.37 5.17 4.87
CA VAL A 26 -20.87 5.48 3.53
C VAL A 26 -22.32 5.95 3.67
N ASP A 27 -22.68 7.03 2.99
CA ASP A 27 -24.08 7.49 2.92
C ASP A 27 -24.95 6.32 2.46
N PRO A 28 -26.05 5.99 3.14
CA PRO A 28 -26.91 4.87 2.75
C PRO A 28 -27.50 4.99 1.33
N ARG A 29 -27.49 6.18 0.72
CA ARG A 29 -27.87 6.41 -0.70
C ARG A 29 -26.73 6.09 -1.67
N GLN A 30 -25.49 6.02 -1.19
CA GLN A 30 -24.32 5.65 -1.98
C GLN A 30 -23.91 4.21 -1.68
N GLN A 31 -23.76 3.39 -2.72
CA GLN A 31 -23.39 1.98 -2.55
C GLN A 31 -21.89 1.78 -2.26
N SER A 32 -21.08 2.82 -2.48
CA SER A 32 -19.64 2.77 -2.30
C SER A 32 -19.09 4.17 -2.07
N MET A 33 -17.92 4.25 -1.45
CA MET A 33 -17.15 5.47 -1.32
C MET A 33 -15.87 5.35 -2.13
N ARG A 34 -15.56 6.37 -2.94
CA ARG A 34 -14.36 6.40 -3.76
C ARG A 34 -13.23 7.11 -3.01
N LEU A 35 -12.17 6.36 -2.71
CA LEU A 35 -10.90 6.92 -2.26
C LEU A 35 -10.06 7.30 -3.46
N LYS A 36 -9.52 8.53 -3.46
CA LYS A 36 -8.64 9.03 -4.51
C LYS A 36 -7.21 9.15 -3.98
N TRP A 37 -6.25 8.79 -4.82
CA TRP A 37 -4.83 9.02 -4.56
C TRP A 37 -4.50 10.48 -4.89
N LYS A 38 -3.62 11.11 -4.10
CA LYS A 38 -3.08 12.44 -4.44
C LYS A 38 -2.36 12.32 -5.77
N LYS A 39 -2.49 13.34 -6.63
CA LYS A 39 -1.88 13.33 -7.97
C LYS A 39 -0.35 13.14 -7.94
N THR A 40 0.30 13.60 -6.87
CA THR A 40 1.74 13.41 -6.64
C THR A 40 2.15 11.94 -6.47
N TRP A 41 1.19 11.03 -6.27
CA TRP A 41 1.42 9.59 -6.12
C TRP A 41 1.24 8.79 -7.41
N GLU A 42 0.87 9.42 -8.54
CA GLU A 42 0.72 8.71 -9.83
C GLU A 42 2.03 8.09 -10.32
N GLU A 43 3.17 8.76 -10.08
CA GLU A 43 4.50 8.32 -10.52
C GLU A 43 5.36 7.75 -9.37
N ARG A 44 4.81 7.72 -8.15
CA ARG A 44 5.58 7.37 -6.95
C ARG A 44 5.55 5.87 -6.71
N LEU A 45 6.71 5.33 -6.34
CA LEU A 45 6.84 3.93 -5.97
C LEU A 45 6.06 3.65 -4.67
N ILE A 46 5.20 2.63 -4.67
CA ILE A 46 4.40 2.23 -3.49
C ILE A 46 5.14 1.17 -2.66
N PHE A 47 5.99 0.36 -3.30
CA PHE A 47 6.80 -0.64 -2.61
C PHE A 47 8.26 -0.26 -2.71
N TRP A 48 8.87 -0.11 -1.55
CA TRP A 48 10.23 0.39 -1.39
C TRP A 48 11.19 -0.71 -0.95
N GLN A 49 12.38 -0.69 -1.52
CA GLN A 49 13.42 -1.64 -1.16
C GLN A 49 13.97 -1.34 0.23
N ALA A 50 14.15 -2.40 1.03
CA ALA A 50 14.92 -2.31 2.26
C ALA A 50 16.42 -2.27 1.89
N VAL A 51 17.08 -1.18 2.24
CA VAL A 51 18.51 -0.95 1.96
C VAL A 51 19.33 -0.95 3.25
N PRO A 52 20.54 -1.51 3.23
CA PRO A 52 21.45 -1.43 4.36
C PRO A 52 21.96 0.00 4.53
N ILE A 53 21.98 0.47 5.77
CA ILE A 53 22.61 1.71 6.21
C ILE A 53 23.62 1.40 7.33
N LEU A 54 24.50 2.34 7.65
CA LEU A 54 25.53 2.18 8.70
C LEU A 54 24.98 1.67 10.04
N ASP A 55 23.76 2.07 10.40
CA ASP A 55 23.11 1.73 11.69
C ASP A 55 22.01 0.67 11.58
N GLY A 56 21.87 -0.03 10.44
CA GLY A 56 20.88 -1.11 10.28
C GLY A 56 20.25 -1.17 8.89
N ILE A 57 18.93 -1.39 8.85
CA ILE A 57 18.17 -1.51 7.60
C ILE A 57 17.11 -0.41 7.59
N ARG A 58 17.04 0.34 6.49
CA ARG A 58 16.01 1.36 6.28
C ARG A 58 15.30 1.12 4.96
N THR A 59 14.02 1.46 4.91
CA THR A 59 13.25 1.48 3.65
C THR A 59 13.66 2.69 2.80
N SER A 60 14.08 2.46 1.55
CA SER A 60 14.47 3.50 0.60
C SER A 60 13.27 4.12 -0.11
N HIS A 61 13.13 5.44 -0.10
CA HIS A 61 12.05 6.11 -0.83
C HIS A 61 12.32 6.27 -2.34
N GLU A 62 13.49 5.83 -2.81
CA GLU A 62 13.95 6.02 -4.19
C GLU A 62 14.10 4.68 -4.93
N GLU A 63 14.34 3.60 -4.20
CA GLU A 63 14.57 2.28 -4.81
C GLU A 63 13.29 1.43 -4.80
N PRO A 64 12.83 0.96 -5.98
CA PRO A 64 11.68 0.09 -6.05
C PRO A 64 12.02 -1.27 -5.44
N LEU A 65 11.05 -1.84 -4.72
CA LEU A 65 11.15 -3.21 -4.23
C LEU A 65 11.39 -4.15 -5.42
N HIS A 66 12.46 -4.95 -5.36
CA HIS A 66 12.75 -5.92 -6.42
C HIS A 66 11.67 -7.00 -6.47
N TYR A 67 10.83 -6.94 -7.50
CA TYR A 67 9.65 -7.81 -7.64
C TYR A 67 10.02 -9.30 -7.55
N HIS A 68 11.11 -9.72 -8.21
CA HIS A 68 11.57 -11.11 -8.18
C HIS A 68 11.91 -11.60 -6.76
N SER A 69 12.52 -10.74 -5.94
CA SER A 69 12.93 -11.08 -4.57
C SER A 69 11.75 -11.25 -3.62
N PHE A 70 10.65 -10.52 -3.86
CA PHE A 70 9.50 -10.49 -2.95
C PHE A 70 8.23 -11.12 -3.51
N LEU A 71 8.25 -11.63 -4.74
CA LEU A 71 7.13 -12.29 -5.41
C LEU A 71 6.50 -13.37 -4.52
N CYS A 72 7.31 -14.24 -3.92
CA CYS A 72 6.80 -15.32 -3.10
C CYS A 72 6.14 -14.80 -1.81
N HIS A 73 6.61 -13.68 -1.25
CA HIS A 73 6.02 -13.07 -0.05
C HIS A 73 4.68 -12.41 -0.38
N ILE A 74 4.61 -11.68 -1.50
CA ILE A 74 3.38 -11.05 -1.98
C ILE A 74 2.34 -12.13 -2.35
N GLN A 75 2.74 -13.20 -3.03
CA GLN A 75 1.87 -14.33 -3.35
C GLN A 75 1.33 -15.01 -2.09
N ARG A 76 2.17 -15.24 -1.07
CA ARG A 76 1.73 -15.82 0.22
C ARG A 76 0.78 -14.90 0.96
N LEU A 77 1.03 -13.59 0.96
CA LEU A 77 0.12 -12.59 1.52
C LEU A 77 -1.23 -12.56 0.80
N GLY A 78 -1.21 -12.58 -0.54
CA GLY A 78 -2.41 -12.69 -1.36
C GLY A 78 -3.20 -13.95 -1.03
N PHE A 79 -2.52 -15.10 -0.94
CA PHE A 79 -3.14 -16.37 -0.57
C PHE A 79 -3.82 -16.33 0.80
N ILE A 80 -3.11 -15.84 1.84
CA ILE A 80 -3.68 -15.70 3.20
C ILE A 80 -4.86 -14.72 3.22
N ALA A 81 -4.81 -13.67 2.40
CA ALA A 81 -5.89 -12.69 2.27
C ALA A 81 -7.06 -13.17 1.39
N GLY A 82 -7.07 -14.42 0.93
CA GLY A 82 -8.10 -14.97 0.03
C GLY A 82 -8.03 -14.45 -1.41
N MET A 83 -6.96 -13.72 -1.76
CA MET A 83 -6.67 -13.23 -3.11
C MET A 83 -5.77 -14.24 -3.84
N MET A 84 -6.35 -15.32 -4.34
CA MET A 84 -5.65 -16.27 -5.21
C MET A 84 -5.46 -15.68 -6.62
N LYS A 85 -4.39 -14.91 -6.80
CA LYS A 85 -3.81 -14.70 -8.13
C LYS A 85 -2.40 -15.25 -8.13
N ILE A 86 -2.15 -16.24 -9.00
CA ILE A 86 -0.79 -16.64 -9.35
C ILE A 86 -0.19 -15.48 -10.12
N LEU A 87 0.70 -14.75 -9.46
CA LEU A 87 1.47 -13.69 -10.09
C LEU A 87 2.57 -14.36 -10.93
N ASN A 88 2.44 -14.35 -12.25
CA ASN A 88 3.51 -14.81 -13.14
C ASN A 88 4.70 -13.82 -13.06
N PRO A 89 5.95 -14.32 -13.08
CA PRO A 89 7.14 -13.49 -13.01
C PRO A 89 7.31 -12.60 -14.25
#